data_AF-A0A0D0ANZ4-F1
#
_entry.id   AF-A0A0D0ANZ4-F1
#
_cell.length_a   1.000
_cell.length_b   1.000
_cell.length_c   1.000
_cell.angle_alpha   90.00
_cell.angle_beta   90.00
_cell.angle_gamma   90.00
#
_symmetry.space_group_name_H-M   'P 1'
#
loop_
_entity.id
_entity.type
_entity.pdbx_description
1 polymer ?
#
loop_
_entity_poly.entity_id
_entity_poly.type
_entity_poly.pdbx_seq_one_letter_code
_entity_poly.pdbx_strand_id
1 'polypeptide(L)' 'MTIDTACSSSIVAIHTACRSLVNGDFTAAIAGEVNIMSSPDMFTGLDHGRFLSPTGQCKSFDASADGYS' A
#
# COMPACT_ATOMS: atom_id res chain seq x y z
N MET A 1 7.47 13.24 8.68
CA MET A 1 6.77 12.13 9.36
C MET A 1 6.74 10.96 8.38
N THR A 2 7.05 9.76 8.85
CA THR A 2 6.95 8.52 8.06
C THR A 2 5.84 7.66 8.65
N ILE A 3 5.00 7.09 7.79
CA ILE A 3 3.87 6.24 8.19
C ILE A 3 4.06 4.90 7.50
N ASP A 4 4.11 3.84 8.29
CA ASP A 4 4.12 2.46 7.81
C ASP A 4 2.90 1.74 8.38
N THR A 5 1.93 1.52 7.50
CA THR A 5 0.72 0.73 7.75
C THR A 5 0.55 -0.29 6.62
N ALA A 6 1.67 -0.81 6.11
CA ALA A 6 1.75 -1.69 4.95
C ALA A 6 0.99 -1.11 3.74
N CYS A 7 0.07 -1.89 3.14
CA CYS A 7 -0.68 -1.53 1.93
C CYS A 7 -1.56 -0.28 2.06
N SER A 8 -1.74 0.27 3.26
CA SER A 8 -2.55 1.47 3.51
C SER A 8 -1.73 2.75 3.76
N SER A 9 -0.40 2.68 3.64
CA SER A 9 0.50 3.77 4.02
C SER A 9 0.21 5.09 3.29
N SER A 10 0.04 5.07 1.96
CA SER A 10 -0.34 6.26 1.18
C SER A 10 -1.64 6.90 1.66
N ILE A 11 -2.70 6.12 1.85
CA ILE A 11 -4.00 6.69 2.23
C ILE A 11 -3.97 7.22 3.67
N VAL A 12 -3.23 6.57 4.58
CA VAL A 12 -3.05 7.07 5.95
C VAL A 12 -2.20 8.35 5.96
N ALA A 13 -1.17 8.46 5.12
CA ALA A 13 -0.39 9.68 4.96
C ALA A 13 -1.24 10.86 4.46
N ILE A 14 -2.07 10.63 3.44
CA ILE A 14 -3.00 11.65 2.93
C ILE A 14 -4.04 12.00 3.99
N HIS A 15 -4.64 11.01 4.65
CA HIS A 15 -5.62 11.22 5.72
C HIS A 15 -5.05 12.10 6.84
N THR A 16 -3.83 11.82 7.26
CA THR A 16 -3.14 12.58 8.31
C THR A 16 -2.88 14.02 7.87
N ALA A 17 -2.38 14.22 6.64
CA ALA A 17 -2.17 15.55 6.08
C ALA A 17 -3.47 16.36 6.00
N CYS A 18 -4.55 15.76 5.49
CA CYS A 18 -5.86 16.41 5.43
C CYS A 18 -6.37 16.82 6.82
N ARG A 19 -6.22 15.94 7.83
CA ARG A 19 -6.64 16.27 9.21
C ARG A 19 -5.86 17.45 9.78
N SER A 20 -4.55 17.51 9.59
CA SER A 20 -3.75 18.63 10.08
C SER A 20 -4.05 19.94 9.38
N LEU A 21 -4.37 19.91 8.07
CA LEU A 21 -4.82 21.10 7.35
C LEU A 21 -6.18 21.61 7.87
N VAL A 22 -7.13 20.71 8.09
CA VAL A 22 -8.47 21.06 8.61
C VAL A 22 -8.40 21.60 10.04
N ASN A 23 -7.51 21.06 10.86
CA ASN A 23 -7.31 21.52 12.24
C ASN A 23 -6.54 22.85 12.34
N GLY A 24 -5.97 23.33 11.23
CA GLY A 24 -5.17 24.55 11.21
C GLY A 24 -3.75 24.38 11.77
N ASP A 25 -3.28 23.14 11.93
CA ASP A 25 -1.91 22.86 12.40
C ASP A 25 -0.87 23.36 11.38
N PHE A 26 -1.20 23.26 10.08
CA PHE A 26 -0.39 23.75 8.97
C PHE A 26 -1.28 24.35 7.87
N THR A 27 -0.72 25.21 7.02
CA THR A 27 -1.42 25.81 5.87
C THR A 27 -1.15 25.09 4.56
N ALA A 28 -0.14 24.22 4.51
CA ALA A 28 0.20 23.38 3.37
C ALA A 28 0.88 22.08 3.84
N ALA A 29 0.67 20.99 3.11
CA ALA A 29 1.28 19.70 3.37
C ALA A 29 1.55 18.94 2.05
N ILE A 30 2.66 18.21 2.01
CA ILE A 30 2.97 17.25 0.93
C ILE A 30 2.82 15.85 1.51
N ALA A 31 1.96 15.04 0.89
CA ALA A 31 1.73 13.65 1.28
C ALA A 31 1.91 12.74 0.07
N GLY A 32 2.56 11.60 0.28
CA GLY A 32 2.84 10.61 -0.75
C GLY A 32 3.46 9.35 -0.14
N GLU A 33 3.65 8.35 -0.99
CA GLU A 33 4.25 7.07 -0.65
C GLU A 33 5.20 6.66 -1.79
N VAL A 34 6.18 5.83 -1.45
CA VAL A 34 7.05 5.17 -2.42
C VAL A 34 7.13 3.69 -2.04
N ASN A 35 6.88 2.81 -3.00
CA ASN A 35 7.07 1.37 -2.87
C ASN A 35 8.06 0.89 -3.94
N ILE A 36 9.15 0.24 -3.53
CA ILE A 36 10.21 -0.26 -4.42
C ILE A 36 10.51 -1.71 -4.07
N MET A 37 10.33 -2.60 -5.04
CA MET A 37 10.72 -4.01 -4.94
C MET A 37 12.13 -4.20 -5.52
N SER A 38 13.15 -3.98 -4.69
CA SER A 38 14.56 -4.04 -5.12
C SER A 38 15.19 -5.44 -4.97
N SER A 39 14.57 -6.36 -4.22
CA SER A 39 15.01 -7.74 -4.07
C SER A 39 13.83 -8.71 -4.22
N PRO A 40 14.08 -9.95 -4.65
CA PRO A 40 13.03 -10.95 -4.80
C PRO A 40 12.51 -11.49 -3.46
N ASP A 41 13.24 -11.32 -2.35
CA ASP A 41 12.90 -11.92 -1.06
C ASP A 41 11.51 -11.52 -0.55
N MET A 42 11.13 -10.25 -0.76
CA MET A 42 9.79 -9.77 -0.42
C MET A 42 8.72 -10.47 -1.24
N PHE A 43 8.96 -10.64 -2.55
CA PHE A 43 8.05 -11.34 -3.45
C PHE A 43 7.94 -12.83 -3.06
N THR A 44 9.06 -13.50 -2.79
CA THR A 44 9.08 -14.91 -2.35
C THR A 44 8.40 -15.10 -0.99
N GLY A 45 8.57 -14.16 -0.06
CA GLY A 45 7.88 -14.18 1.23
C GLY A 45 6.37 -14.08 1.07
N LEU A 46 5.89 -13.20 0.18
CA LEU A 46 4.47 -13.05 -0.13
C LEU A 46 3.89 -14.28 -0.85
N ASP A 47 4.66 -14.89 -1.76
CA ASP A 47 4.29 -16.14 -2.44
C ASP A 47 4.16 -17.32 -1.46
N HIS A 48 5.16 -17.51 -0.57
CA HIS A 48 5.08 -18.52 0.48
C HIS A 48 3.90 -18.29 1.43
N GLY A 49 3.52 -17.03 1.66
CA GLY A 49 2.32 -16.64 2.40
C GLY A 49 1.00 -16.83 1.63
N ARG A 50 1.06 -17.26 0.36
CA ARG A 50 -0.08 -17.39 -0.57
C ARG A 50 -0.84 -16.08 -0.81
N PHE A 51 -0.15 -14.95 -0.73
CA PHE A 51 -0.72 -13.64 -1.03
C PHE A 51 -0.77 -13.33 -2.53
N LEU A 52 0.16 -13.93 -3.29
CA LEU A 52 0.33 -13.65 -4.72
C LEU A 52 -0.46 -14.61 -5.60
N SER A 53 -1.03 -14.10 -6.70
CA SER A 53 -1.65 -14.93 -7.74
C SER A 53 -0.55 -15.63 -8.56
N PRO A 54 -0.59 -16.96 -8.73
CA PRO A 54 0.33 -17.68 -9.62
C PRO A 54 0.19 -17.27 -11.09
N THR A 55 -0.97 -16.70 -11.45
CA THR A 55 -1.25 -16.19 -12.79
C THR A 55 -0.85 -14.72 -12.99
N GLY A 56 -0.32 -14.07 -11.94
CA GLY A 56 0.17 -12.70 -11.99
C GLY A 56 -0.90 -11.65 -12.25
N GLN A 57 -2.16 -11.93 -11.92
CA GLN A 57 -3.28 -11.01 -12.15
C GLN A 57 -4.19 -10.91 -10.92
N CYS A 58 -4.54 -9.68 -10.55
CA CYS A 58 -5.60 -9.39 -9.59
C CYS A 58 -6.98 -9.64 -10.23
N LYS A 59 -7.62 -10.76 -9.90
CA LYS A 59 -8.95 -11.12 -10.40
C LYS A 59 -10.05 -10.60 -9.45
N SER A 60 -10.14 -9.27 -9.33
CA SER A 60 -11.06 -8.63 -8.39
C SER A 60 -12.51 -9.09 -8.57
N PHE A 61 -13.09 -9.67 -7.51
CA PHE A 61 -14.46 -10.18 -7.45
C PHE A 61 -14.77 -11.40 -8.33
N ASP A 62 -13.76 -12.03 -8.95
CA ASP A 62 -13.94 -13.24 -9.75
C ASP A 62 -13.96 -14.51 -8.85
N ALA A 63 -14.74 -15.52 -9.25
CA ALA A 63 -14.79 -16.80 -8.52
C ALA A 63 -13.46 -17.58 -8.57
N SER A 64 -12.60 -17.28 -9.53
CA SER A 64 -11.27 -17.87 -9.72
C SER A 64 -10.13 -17.03 -9.09
N ALA A 65 -10.47 -16.05 -8.24
CA ALA A 65 -9.49 -15.22 -7.53
C ALA A 65 -8.57 -16.05 -6.62
N ASP A 66 -7.26 -15.88 -6.82
CA ASP A 66 -6.21 -16.73 -6.23
C ASP A 66 -5.01 -15.92 -5.67
N GLY A 67 -5.17 -14.60 -5.49
CA GLY A 67 -4.15 -13.69 -4.93
C GLY A 67 -4.08 -12.34 -5.66
N TYR A 68 -3.14 -11.48 -5.28
CA TYR A 68 -2.82 -10.21 -5.98
C TYR A 68 -1.49 -10.29 -6.74
N SER A 69 -1.18 -9.30 -7.58
CA SER A 69 0.06 -9.23 -8.37
C SER A 69 0.71 -7.85 -8.32
#